data_AF-A0A183IG67-F1
#
_entry.id   AF-A0A183IG67-F1
#
_cell.length_a   1.000
_cell.length_b   1.000
_cell.length_c   1.000
_cell.angle_alpha   90.00
_cell.angle_beta   90.00
_cell.angle_gamma   90.00
#
_symmetry.space_group_name_H-M   'P 1'
#
loop_
_entity.id
_entity.type
_entity.pdbx_description
1 polymer ?
#
loop_
_entity_poly.entity_id
_entity_poly.type
_entity_poly.pdbx_seq_one_letter_code
_entity_poly.pdbx_strand_id
1 'polypeptide(L)'
;MTTDVETEWQLLNSGILEAAAECCGFKRVVLPPGDQKRSSWWTREVQLAVKDKKAAFKKWLGNTEPSTHVRYVEARKAAAKAVAKAKEEKIGEVLESNFHTANKVF
;
A
#
# COMPACT_ATOMS: atom_id res chain seq x y z
N MET A 1 25.76 -42.14 -18.37
CA MET A 1 24.61 -41.74 -17.54
C MET A 1 24.19 -40.37 -18.06
N THR A 2 23.28 -40.32 -19.02
CA THR A 2 22.75 -39.06 -19.53
C THR A 2 21.79 -38.52 -18.47
N THR A 3 22.20 -37.50 -17.75
CA THR A 3 21.27 -36.79 -16.86
C THR A 3 20.18 -36.16 -17.71
N ASP A 4 18.95 -36.32 -17.25
CA ASP A 4 17.75 -35.85 -17.92
C ASP A 4 17.78 -34.31 -18.02
N VAL A 5 17.41 -33.76 -19.18
CA VAL A 5 17.53 -32.33 -19.49
C VAL A 5 16.71 -31.48 -18.53
N GLU A 6 15.54 -31.97 -18.10
CA GLU A 6 14.70 -31.28 -17.12
C GLU A 6 15.40 -31.21 -15.77
N THR A 7 16.12 -32.27 -15.38
CA THR A 7 16.90 -32.30 -14.13
C THR A 7 18.02 -31.26 -14.14
N GLU A 8 18.77 -31.14 -15.23
CA GLU A 8 19.83 -30.13 -15.37
C GLU A 8 19.26 -28.70 -15.39
N TRP A 9 18.11 -28.51 -16.03
CA TRP A 9 17.42 -27.23 -16.06
C TRP A 9 16.91 -26.81 -14.66
N GLN A 10 16.41 -27.76 -13.87
CA GLN A 10 15.99 -27.53 -12.49
C GLN A 10 17.19 -27.10 -11.63
N LEU A 11 18.33 -27.80 -11.75
CA LEU A 11 19.56 -27.49 -11.01
C LEU A 11 20.12 -26.11 -11.35
N LEU A 12 20.07 -25.73 -12.63
CA LEU A 12 20.49 -24.39 -13.05
C LEU A 12 19.58 -23.31 -12.44
N ASN A 13 18.27 -23.51 -12.49
CA ASN A 13 17.32 -22.55 -11.92
C ASN A 13 17.47 -22.42 -10.40
N SER A 14 17.66 -23.52 -9.68
CA SER A 14 17.88 -23.46 -8.24
C SER A 14 19.18 -22.73 -7.91
N GLY A 15 20.27 -23.01 -8.63
CA GLY A 15 21.56 -22.33 -8.42
C GLY A 15 21.49 -20.82 -8.68
N ILE A 16 20.78 -20.38 -9.72
CA ILE A 16 20.56 -18.96 -9.99
C ILE A 16 19.77 -18.30 -8.87
N LEU A 17 18.71 -18.95 -8.37
CA LEU A 17 17.89 -18.41 -7.29
C LEU A 17 18.66 -18.33 -5.97
N GLU A 18 19.48 -19.33 -5.65
CA GLU A 18 20.34 -19.33 -4.45
C GLU A 18 21.39 -18.22 -4.53
N ALA A 19 22.11 -18.10 -5.65
CA ALA A 19 23.09 -17.03 -5.84
C ALA A 19 22.43 -15.64 -5.78
N ALA A 20 21.24 -15.48 -6.35
CA ALA A 20 20.47 -14.25 -6.26
C ALA A 20 20.02 -13.95 -4.83
N ALA A 21 19.63 -14.98 -4.06
CA ALA A 21 19.24 -14.83 -2.66
C ALA A 21 20.42 -14.43 -1.77
N GLU A 22 21.61 -14.99 -2.00
CA GLU A 22 22.83 -14.62 -1.28
C GLU A 22 23.29 -13.21 -1.62
N CYS A 23 23.28 -12.84 -2.90
CA CYS A 23 23.77 -11.53 -3.35
C CYS A 23 22.78 -10.39 -3.07
N CYS A 24 21.49 -10.61 -3.32
CA CYS A 24 20.46 -9.56 -3.29
C CYS A 24 19.55 -9.64 -2.07
N GLY A 25 19.60 -10.75 -1.32
CA GLY A 25 18.60 -11.05 -0.30
C GLY A 25 17.23 -11.40 -0.90
N PHE A 26 16.35 -11.95 -0.07
CA PHE A 26 14.96 -12.19 -0.46
C PHE A 26 14.14 -10.90 -0.36
N LYS A 27 13.62 -10.43 -1.50
CA LYS A 27 12.57 -9.39 -1.48
C LYS A 27 11.28 -10.02 -0.98
N ARG A 28 10.82 -9.58 0.18
CA ARG A 28 9.52 -9.98 0.73
C ARG A 28 8.40 -9.29 -0.07
N VAL A 29 7.92 -9.94 -1.13
CA VAL A 29 6.96 -9.34 -2.08
C VAL A 29 5.55 -9.24 -1.49
N VAL A 30 5.21 -10.06 -0.49
CA VAL A 30 3.87 -10.07 0.10
C VAL A 30 3.97 -10.30 1.61
N LEU A 31 3.53 -9.32 2.40
CA LEU A 31 3.04 -9.57 3.75
C LEU A 31 1.60 -10.11 3.62
N PRO A 32 1.18 -11.07 4.46
CA PRO A 32 -0.21 -11.52 4.51
C PRO A 32 -1.20 -10.34 4.50
N PRO A 33 -2.45 -10.49 3.99
CA PRO A 33 -3.49 -9.47 4.07
C PRO A 33 -3.84 -9.15 5.55
N GLY A 34 -3.01 -8.36 6.22
CA GLY A 34 -3.04 -8.14 7.66
C GLY A 34 -1.73 -7.60 8.23
N ASP A 35 -0.58 -8.06 7.71
CA ASP A 35 0.75 -7.70 8.23
C ASP A 35 1.44 -6.57 7.46
N GLN A 36 0.83 -6.09 6.37
CA GLN A 36 1.18 -4.77 5.88
C GLN A 36 0.85 -3.81 7.01
N LYS A 37 1.88 -3.23 7.66
CA LYS A 37 1.73 -1.97 8.40
C LYS A 37 1.11 -1.00 7.43
N ARG A 38 -0.22 -1.04 7.30
CA ARG A 38 -1.00 -0.06 6.56
C ARG A 38 -0.46 1.25 7.09
N SER A 39 0.07 2.07 6.19
CA SER A 39 0.65 3.36 6.56
C SER A 39 -0.27 3.98 7.60
N SER A 40 0.21 4.28 8.81
CA SER A 40 -0.64 4.35 10.01
C SER A 40 -1.83 5.33 9.92
N TRP A 41 -1.79 6.27 8.96
CA TRP A 41 -2.90 7.14 8.56
C TRP A 41 -3.99 6.46 7.70
N TRP A 42 -3.90 5.17 7.38
CA TRP A 42 -4.85 4.41 6.56
C TRP A 42 -6.03 3.92 7.39
N THR A 43 -6.74 4.88 7.98
CA THR A 43 -7.88 4.65 8.88
C THR A 43 -9.09 4.07 8.13
N ARG A 44 -10.10 3.63 8.89
CA ARG A 44 -11.37 3.16 8.33
C ARG A 44 -12.06 4.24 7.49
N GLU A 45 -11.98 5.49 7.91
CA GLU A 45 -12.54 6.64 7.19
C GLU A 45 -11.89 6.82 5.82
N VAL A 46 -10.55 6.77 5.75
CA VAL A 46 -9.80 6.83 4.48
C VAL A 46 -10.21 5.69 3.55
N GLN A 47 -10.36 4.48 4.09
CA GLN A 47 -10.79 3.32 3.30
C GLN A 47 -12.18 3.51 2.69
N LEU A 48 -13.14 4.00 3.49
CA LEU A 48 -14.51 4.25 3.02
C LEU A 48 -14.52 5.33 1.95
N ALA A 49 -13.88 6.48 2.20
CA ALA A 49 -13.83 7.58 1.24
C ALA A 49 -13.14 7.18 -0.08
N VAL A 50 -12.07 6.37 -0.02
CA VAL A 50 -11.41 5.84 -1.23
C VAL A 50 -12.29 4.82 -1.95
N LYS A 51 -13.05 3.99 -1.22
CA LYS A 51 -14.01 3.05 -1.82
C LYS A 51 -15.12 3.80 -2.55
N ASP A 52 -15.66 4.85 -1.95
CA ASP A 52 -16.71 5.68 -2.54
C ASP A 52 -16.21 6.43 -3.78
N LYS A 53 -15.01 7.02 -3.70
CA LYS A 53 -14.32 7.60 -4.88
C LYS A 53 -14.21 6.57 -6.02
N LYS A 54 -13.75 5.36 -5.73
CA LYS A 54 -13.58 4.31 -6.75
C LYS A 54 -14.92 3.87 -7.35
N ALA A 55 -15.96 3.78 -6.53
CA ALA A 55 -17.31 3.46 -7.00
C ALA A 55 -17.88 4.56 -7.91
N ALA A 56 -17.71 5.83 -7.53
CA ALA A 56 -18.13 6.97 -8.34
C ALA A 56 -17.34 7.05 -9.66
N PHE A 57 -16.03 6.78 -9.62
CA PHE A 57 -15.18 6.72 -10.82
C PHE A 57 -15.66 5.63 -11.80
N LYS A 58 -15.96 4.41 -11.32
CA LYS A 58 -16.51 3.35 -12.17
C LYS A 58 -17.85 3.74 -12.80
N LYS A 59 -18.74 4.38 -12.03
CA LYS A 59 -20.03 4.86 -12.53
C LYS A 59 -19.87 5.93 -13.61
N TRP A 60 -18.94 6.87 -13.40
CA TRP A 60 -18.62 7.88 -14.41
C TRP A 60 -17.97 7.29 -15.67
N LEU A 61 -17.04 6.33 -15.53
CA LEU A 61 -16.46 5.65 -16.69
C LEU A 61 -17.50 4.90 -17.53
N GLY A 62 -18.51 4.32 -16.88
CA GLY A 62 -19.59 3.61 -17.57
C GLY A 62 -20.72 4.52 -18.08
N ASN A 63 -20.76 5.80 -17.69
CA ASN A 63 -21.83 6.72 -18.03
C ASN A 63 -21.29 8.15 -18.20
N THR A 64 -21.34 8.66 -19.44
CA THR A 64 -20.82 9.98 -19.85
C THR A 64 -21.67 11.17 -19.39
N GLU A 65 -22.62 10.95 -18.48
CA GLU A 65 -23.49 11.99 -17.95
C GLU A 65 -22.70 13.02 -17.09
N PRO A 66 -22.96 14.33 -17.23
CA PRO A 66 -22.32 15.35 -16.40
C PRO A 66 -22.51 15.14 -14.88
N SER A 67 -23.65 14.59 -14.45
CA SER A 67 -23.94 14.38 -13.03
C SER A 67 -23.05 13.30 -12.37
N THR A 68 -22.65 12.27 -13.12
CA THR A 68 -21.77 11.21 -12.62
C THR A 68 -20.34 11.73 -12.47
N HIS A 69 -19.92 12.64 -13.35
CA HIS A 69 -18.65 13.34 -13.24
C HIS A 69 -18.60 14.22 -11.99
N VAL A 70 -19.65 15.03 -11.74
CA VAL A 70 -19.73 15.88 -10.53
C VAL A 70 -19.62 15.04 -9.26
N ARG A 71 -20.38 13.94 -9.18
CA ARG A 71 -20.33 13.01 -8.03
C ARG A 71 -18.93 12.40 -7.83
N TYR A 72 -18.24 12.05 -8.91
CA TYR A 72 -16.85 11.59 -8.82
C TYR A 72 -15.91 12.68 -8.29
N VAL A 73 -16.04 13.92 -8.77
CA VAL A 73 -15.22 15.06 -8.30
C VAL A 73 -15.43 15.31 -6.81
N GLU A 74 -16.68 15.28 -6.34
CA GLU A 74 -17.01 15.41 -4.91
C GLU A 74 -16.41 14.28 -4.08
N ALA A 75 -16.60 13.02 -4.49
CA ALA A 75 -16.04 11.87 -3.80
C ALA A 75 -14.50 11.88 -3.80
N ARG A 76 -13.88 12.37 -4.87
CA ARG A 76 -12.41 12.56 -4.95
C ARG A 76 -11.93 13.63 -3.96
N LYS A 77 -12.64 14.76 -3.84
CA LYS A 77 -12.31 15.81 -2.86
C LYS A 77 -12.48 15.29 -1.43
N ALA A 78 -13.56 14.57 -1.14
CA ALA A 78 -13.81 13.96 0.15
C ALA A 78 -12.70 12.96 0.55
N ALA A 79 -12.28 12.10 -0.38
CA ALA A 79 -11.16 11.18 -0.16
C ALA A 79 -9.84 11.93 0.10
N ALA A 80 -9.56 13.00 -0.63
CA ALA A 80 -8.36 13.82 -0.39
C ALA A 80 -8.38 14.47 1.00
N LYS A 81 -9.53 15.00 1.43
CA LYS A 81 -9.71 15.60 2.76
C LYS A 81 -9.53 14.56 3.88
N ALA A 82 -10.11 13.37 3.72
CA ALA A 82 -9.95 12.28 4.68
C ALA A 82 -8.49 11.85 4.83
N VAL A 83 -7.76 11.74 3.71
CA VAL A 83 -6.32 11.42 3.73
C VAL A 83 -5.51 12.53 4.40
N ALA A 84 -5.80 13.80 4.13
CA ALA A 84 -5.11 14.92 4.75
C ALA A 84 -5.31 14.92 6.26
N LYS A 85 -6.56 14.80 6.73
CA LYS A 85 -6.91 14.73 8.16
C LYS A 85 -6.21 13.56 8.86
N ALA A 86 -6.27 12.36 8.29
CA ALA A 86 -5.65 11.19 8.91
C ALA A 86 -4.11 11.28 8.96
N LYS A 87 -3.49 11.98 8.01
CA LYS A 87 -2.05 12.28 8.08
C LYS A 87 -1.73 13.30 9.15
N GLU A 88 -2.52 14.36 9.26
CA GLU A 88 -2.36 15.42 10.26
C GLU A 88 -2.49 14.87 11.68
N GLU A 89 -3.57 14.11 11.96
CA GLU A 89 -3.79 13.45 13.25
C GLU A 89 -2.59 12.56 13.62
N LYS A 90 -2.06 11.80 12.65
CA LYS A 90 -0.92 10.94 12.91
C LYS A 90 0.37 11.70 13.18
N ILE A 91 0.59 12.81 12.46
CA ILE A 91 1.74 13.69 12.73
C ILE A 91 1.61 14.26 14.16
N GLY A 92 0.40 14.66 14.58
CA GLY A 92 0.10 15.08 15.94
C GLY A 92 0.44 14.01 16.98
N GLU A 93 -0.07 12.79 16.82
CA GLU A 93 0.23 11.66 17.73
C GLU A 93 1.74 11.36 17.83
N VAL A 94 2.46 11.40 16.71
CA VAL A 94 3.91 11.14 16.68
C VAL A 94 4.68 12.25 17.39
N LEU A 95 4.31 13.51 17.15
CA LEU A 95 4.92 14.67 17.84
C LEU A 95 4.68 14.59 19.36
N GLU A 96 3.46 14.25 19.77
CA GLU A 96 3.09 14.14 21.18
C GLU A 96 3.82 12.97 21.86
N SER A 97 3.87 11.79 21.22
CA SER A 97 4.63 10.65 21.73
C SER A 97 6.12 10.97 21.87
N ASN A 98 6.72 11.65 20.89
CA ASN A 98 8.11 12.08 20.96
C ASN A 98 8.34 13.09 22.10
N PHE A 99 7.43 14.02 22.35
CA PHE A 99 7.56 14.97 23.47
C PHE A 99 7.59 14.29 24.84
N HIS A 100 6.82 13.22 25.02
CA HIS A 100 6.73 12.49 26.28
C HIS A 100 7.84 11.45 26.46
N THR A 101 8.35 10.89 25.36
CA THR A 101 9.28 9.73 25.39
C THR A 101 10.72 10.10 25.09
N ALA A 102 10.98 11.23 24.42
CA ALA A 102 12.33 11.68 24.15
C ALA A 102 13.00 12.18 25.44
N ASN A 103 14.23 11.73 25.69
CA ASN A 103 15.09 12.32 26.72
C ASN A 103 15.26 13.81 26.41
N LYS A 104 14.65 14.67 27.22
CA LYS A 104 14.83 16.12 27.15
C LYS A 104 16.25 16.45 27.59
N VAL A 105 17.15 16.49 26.63
CA VAL A 105 18.48 17.06 26.84
C VAL A 105 18.30 18.57 26.76
N PHE A 106 18.44 19.25 27.91
CA PHE A 106 18.43 20.71 28.02
C PHE A 106 19.73 21.30 27.49
#